data_AF-A0AAU9CJH2-F1
#
_entry.id   AF-A0AAU9CJH2-F1
#
_cell.length_a   1.000
_cell.length_b   1.000
_cell.length_c   1.000
_cell.angle_alpha   90.00
_cell.angle_beta   90.00
_cell.angle_gamma   90.00
#
_symmetry.space_group_name_H-M   'P 1'
#
loop_
_entity.id
_entity.type
_entity.pdbx_description
1 polymer ?
#
loop_
_entity_poly.entity_id
_entity_poly.type
_entity_poly.pdbx_seq_one_letter_code
_entity_poly.pdbx_strand_id
1 'polypeptide(L)'
;MRQLKQISTISLILSLLVFTLSKQGAVLLTFNIFQQYIADNLCENRDRPMTMCYGNCFLEKELNKTTEQEEQRGIADETSVSLDLYSKFTSVSNPEKPVDFISKKGLIKVYSNAYHFLWENSLFHPPRT
;
A
#
# COMPACT_ATOMS: atom_id res chain seq x y z
N MET A 1 22.93 -9.47 -35.63
CA MET A 1 21.52 -9.93 -35.63
C MET A 1 20.99 -10.33 -34.25
N ARG A 2 21.74 -11.08 -33.42
CA ARG A 2 21.30 -11.49 -32.07
C ARG A 2 20.97 -10.30 -31.14
N GLN A 3 21.82 -9.28 -31.14
CA GLN A 3 21.62 -8.06 -30.34
C GLN A 3 20.38 -7.25 -30.76
N LEU A 4 20.12 -7.14 -32.07
CA LEU A 4 18.94 -6.43 -32.60
C LEU A 4 17.64 -7.12 -32.19
N LYS A 5 17.62 -8.46 -32.17
CA LYS A 5 16.48 -9.25 -31.67
C LYS A 5 16.26 -9.03 -30.17
N GLN A 6 17.33 -8.99 -29.38
CA GLN A 6 17.24 -8.76 -27.94
C GLN A 6 16.75 -7.35 -27.59
N ILE A 7 17.24 -6.32 -28.28
CA ILE A 7 16.77 -4.94 -28.10
C ILE A 7 15.29 -4.85 -28.49
N SER A 8 14.90 -5.48 -29.62
CA SER A 8 13.50 -5.53 -30.05
C SER A 8 12.61 -6.23 -29.02
N THR A 9 13.05 -7.34 -28.41
CA THR A 9 12.26 -8.04 -27.38
C THR A 9 12.16 -7.22 -26.10
N ILE A 10 13.24 -6.57 -25.66
CA ILE A 10 13.23 -5.73 -24.46
C ILE A 10 12.32 -4.51 -24.66
N SER A 11 12.40 -3.87 -25.82
CA SER A 11 11.53 -2.73 -26.17
C SER A 11 10.05 -3.12 -26.14
N LEU A 12 9.71 -4.32 -26.65
CA LEU A 12 8.34 -4.82 -26.67
C LEU A 12 7.83 -5.13 -25.25
N ILE A 13 8.65 -5.76 -24.41
CA ILE A 13 8.34 -6.04 -23.00
C ILE A 13 8.15 -4.73 -22.22
N LEU A 14 9.04 -3.75 -22.40
CA LEU A 14 8.94 -2.46 -21.71
C LEU A 14 7.68 -1.70 -22.10
N SER A 15 7.31 -1.72 -23.39
CA SER A 15 6.06 -1.12 -23.86
C SER A 15 4.84 -1.79 -23.23
N LEU A 16 4.85 -3.11 -23.07
CA LEU A 16 3.77 -3.85 -22.40
C LEU A 16 3.67 -3.48 -20.92
N LEU A 17 4.80 -3.37 -20.21
CA LEU A 17 4.82 -2.96 -18.80
C LEU A 17 4.32 -1.53 -18.59
N VAL A 18 4.65 -0.61 -19.49
CA VAL A 18 4.11 0.76 -19.44
C VAL A 18 2.61 0.77 -19.74
N PHE A 19 2.15 -0.10 -20.63
CA PHE A 19 0.73 -0.23 -20.97
C PHE A 19 -0.11 -0.80 -19.82
N THR A 20 0.43 -1.72 -19.00
CA THR A 20 -0.28 -2.26 -17.82
C THR A 20 -0.38 -1.26 -16.67
N LEU A 21 0.45 -0.20 -16.64
CA LEU A 21 0.38 0.87 -15.64
C LEU A 21 -0.70 1.94 -15.93
N SER A 22 -1.54 1.71 -16.93
CA SER A 22 -2.24 2.77 -17.68
C SER A 22 -3.15 3.70 -16.87
N LYS A 23 -3.69 3.29 -15.71
CA LYS A 23 -4.58 4.16 -14.92
C LYS A 23 -4.26 4.21 -13.44
N GLN A 24 -4.30 3.07 -12.74
CA GLN A 24 -4.02 3.02 -11.30
C GLN A 24 -2.58 3.48 -10.99
N GLY A 25 -1.61 3.09 -11.82
CA GLY A 25 -0.22 3.54 -11.71
C GLY A 25 -0.08 5.05 -11.85
N ALA A 26 -0.77 5.66 -12.83
CA ALA A 26 -0.75 7.10 -13.04
C ALA A 26 -1.36 7.89 -11.86
N VAL A 27 -2.44 7.39 -11.27
CA VAL A 27 -3.08 7.97 -10.08
C VAL A 27 -2.11 7.95 -8.89
N LEU A 28 -1.48 6.81 -8.61
CA LEU A 28 -0.51 6.67 -7.52
C LEU A 28 0.73 7.56 -7.73
N LEU A 29 1.24 7.64 -8.95
CA LEU A 29 2.44 8.41 -9.27
C LEU A 29 2.17 9.92 -9.11
N THR A 30 1.02 10.38 -9.60
CA THR A 30 0.57 11.78 -9.45
C THR A 30 0.31 12.11 -7.98
N PHE A 31 -0.29 11.19 -7.23
CA PHE A 31 -0.52 11.36 -5.79
C PHE A 31 0.79 11.51 -5.02
N ASN A 32 1.80 10.68 -5.29
CA ASN A 32 3.10 10.76 -4.61
C ASN A 32 3.85 12.06 -4.92
N ILE A 33 3.78 12.55 -6.17
CA ILE A 33 4.46 13.79 -6.56
C ILE A 33 3.78 15.02 -5.94
N PHE A 34 2.45 15.06 -5.91
CA PHE A 34 1.67 16.26 -5.54
C PHE A 34 0.91 16.12 -4.22
N GLN A 35 1.32 15.20 -3.34
CA GLN A 35 0.56 14.84 -2.13
C GLN A 35 0.19 16.05 -1.27
N GLN A 36 1.12 16.99 -1.05
CA GLN A 36 0.87 18.19 -0.24
C GLN A 36 -0.22 19.07 -0.87
N TYR A 37 -0.10 19.36 -2.17
CA TYR A 37 -1.09 20.13 -2.90
C TYR A 37 -2.48 19.47 -2.84
N ILE A 38 -2.53 18.14 -2.99
CA ILE A 38 -3.76 17.36 -2.92
C ILE A 38 -4.38 17.45 -1.52
N ALA A 39 -3.58 17.29 -0.46
CA ALA A 39 -4.04 17.39 0.92
C ALA A 39 -4.60 18.79 1.24
N ASP A 40 -3.95 19.84 0.77
CA ASP A 40 -4.30 21.22 1.10
C ASP A 40 -5.49 21.75 0.30
N ASN A 41 -5.67 21.31 -0.95
CA ASN A 41 -6.60 21.91 -1.91
C ASN A 41 -7.70 20.98 -2.41
N LEU A 42 -7.49 19.65 -2.41
CA LEU A 42 -8.41 18.69 -3.04
C LEU A 42 -9.10 17.75 -2.03
N CYS A 43 -8.71 17.77 -0.76
CA CYS A 43 -9.39 16.96 0.25
C CYS A 43 -10.77 17.55 0.60
N GLU A 44 -11.82 16.78 0.33
CA GLU A 44 -13.22 17.15 0.63
C GLU A 44 -13.56 17.22 2.13
N ASN A 45 -12.78 16.54 2.98
CA ASN A 45 -13.00 16.49 4.43
C ASN A 45 -12.08 17.41 5.23
N ARG A 46 -11.34 18.34 4.60
CA ARG A 46 -10.33 19.19 5.28
C ARG A 46 -10.87 19.96 6.49
N ASP A 47 -12.12 20.40 6.43
CA ASP A 47 -12.72 21.27 7.47
C ASP A 47 -13.39 20.48 8.61
N ARG A 48 -13.29 19.14 8.62
CA ARG A 48 -13.82 18.32 9.72
C ARG A 48 -12.79 18.22 10.85
N PRO A 49 -13.16 18.51 12.11
CA PRO A 49 -12.21 18.71 13.21
C PRO A 49 -11.44 17.46 13.67
N MET A 50 -11.68 16.29 13.09
CA MET A 50 -11.03 15.01 13.46
C MET A 50 -10.53 14.19 12.26
N THR A 51 -10.53 14.75 11.04
CA THR A 51 -10.15 13.98 9.86
C THR A 51 -8.68 14.16 9.52
N MET A 52 -7.91 13.09 9.70
CA MET A 52 -6.55 12.93 9.21
C MET A 52 -6.56 12.56 7.72
N CYS A 53 -7.04 13.47 6.86
CA CYS A 53 -7.24 13.17 5.44
C CYS A 53 -5.93 12.96 4.69
N TYR A 54 -4.96 13.86 4.81
CA TYR A 54 -3.64 13.78 4.14
C TYR A 54 -3.69 13.46 2.62
N GLY A 55 -4.80 13.80 1.96
CA GLY A 55 -5.07 13.45 0.55
C GLY A 55 -5.65 12.04 0.32
N ASN A 56 -5.81 11.21 1.35
CA ASN A 56 -6.29 9.83 1.23
C ASN A 56 -7.71 9.72 0.66
N CYS A 57 -8.62 10.62 1.05
CA CYS A 57 -9.98 10.63 0.49
C CYS A 57 -9.99 10.89 -1.02
N PHE A 58 -9.10 11.76 -1.50
CA PHE A 58 -8.93 12.02 -2.93
C PHE A 58 -8.35 10.80 -3.64
N LEU A 59 -7.32 10.17 -3.06
CA LEU A 59 -6.70 8.97 -3.61
C LEU A 59 -7.70 7.82 -3.75
N GLU A 60 -8.45 7.53 -2.69
CA GLU A 60 -9.47 6.47 -2.69
C GLU A 60 -10.53 6.70 -3.76
N LYS A 61 -11.03 7.93 -3.87
CA LYS A 61 -12.00 8.32 -4.89
C LYS A 61 -11.47 8.13 -6.31
N GLU A 62 -10.22 8.50 -6.55
CA GLU A 62 -9.62 8.38 -7.87
C GLU A 62 -9.30 6.92 -8.25
N LEU A 63 -8.90 6.10 -7.28
CA LEU A 63 -8.74 4.65 -7.46
C LEU A 63 -10.08 3.96 -7.77
N ASN A 64 -11.15 4.27 -7.03
CA ASN A 64 -12.46 3.68 -7.27
C ASN A 64 -13.00 3.98 -8.67
N LYS A 65 -12.78 5.20 -9.18
CA LYS A 65 -13.13 5.56 -10.57
C LYS A 65 -12.41 4.71 -11.61
N THR A 66 -11.18 4.26 -11.34
CA THR A 66 -10.47 3.39 -12.29
C THR A 66 -11.16 2.03 -12.41
N THR A 67 -11.62 1.48 -11.29
CA THR A 67 -12.35 0.19 -11.22
C THR A 67 -13.75 0.30 -11.83
N GLU A 68 -14.52 1.34 -11.48
CA GLU A 68 -15.88 1.54 -12.03
C GLU A 68 -15.87 1.77 -13.56
N GLN A 69 -14.84 2.44 -14.09
CA GLN A 69 -14.67 2.61 -15.54
C GLN A 69 -14.34 1.30 -16.26
N GLU A 70 -13.74 0.33 -15.58
CA GLU A 70 -13.48 -1.00 -16.14
C GLU A 70 -14.77 -1.82 -16.19
N GLU A 71 -15.58 -1.76 -15.13
CA GLU A 71 -16.90 -2.42 -15.06
C GLU A 71 -17.88 -1.89 -16.12
N GLN A 72 -17.94 -0.57 -16.32
CA GLN A 72 -18.83 0.07 -17.30
C GLN A 72 -18.45 -0.21 -18.76
N ARG A 73 -17.21 -0.62 -19.03
CA ARG A 73 -16.73 -0.92 -20.40
C ARG A 73 -17.14 -2.30 -20.90
N GLY A 74 -17.91 -3.07 -20.12
CA GLY A 74 -18.44 -4.36 -20.56
C GLY A 74 -17.35 -5.37 -20.94
N ILE A 75 -16.16 -5.27 -20.33
CA ILE A 75 -15.18 -6.34 -20.37
C ILE A 75 -15.72 -7.43 -19.44
N ALA A 76 -16.67 -8.20 -19.96
CA ALA A 76 -17.10 -9.44 -19.37
C ALA A 76 -15.88 -10.37 -19.32
N ASP A 77 -15.28 -10.49 -18.14
CA ASP A 77 -14.76 -11.70 -17.46
C ASP A 77 -14.05 -12.81 -18.27
N GLU A 78 -13.61 -12.60 -19.51
CA GLU A 78 -13.02 -13.68 -20.32
C GLU A 78 -11.66 -13.35 -20.94
N THR A 79 -11.06 -12.18 -20.67
CA THR A 79 -9.68 -11.90 -21.14
C THR A 79 -8.93 -10.83 -20.34
N SER A 80 -9.15 -10.72 -19.03
CA SER A 80 -8.17 -10.04 -18.19
C SER A 80 -7.03 -11.01 -17.91
N VAL A 81 -5.92 -10.88 -18.66
CA VAL A 81 -4.63 -11.35 -18.15
C VAL A 81 -4.28 -10.41 -17.01
N SER A 82 -4.80 -10.69 -15.82
CA SER A 82 -4.32 -10.09 -14.59
C SER A 82 -2.93 -10.65 -14.34
N LEU A 83 -1.92 -9.88 -14.74
CA LEU A 83 -0.57 -10.09 -14.24
C LEU A 83 -0.57 -9.53 -12.82
N ASP A 84 -1.13 -10.31 -11.91
CA ASP A 84 -1.13 -10.03 -10.48
C ASP A 84 0.31 -10.09 -9.99
N LEU A 85 1.01 -8.97 -10.14
CA LEU A 85 2.33 -8.77 -9.58
C LEU A 85 2.15 -8.55 -8.08
N TYR A 86 1.84 -9.63 -7.39
CA TYR A 86 1.68 -9.66 -5.95
C TYR A 86 3.05 -9.48 -5.29
N SER A 87 3.52 -8.23 -5.20
CA SER A 87 4.62 -7.91 -4.30
C SER A 87 4.07 -7.91 -2.89
N LYS A 88 3.99 -9.10 -2.28
CA LYS A 88 3.84 -9.24 -0.84
C LYS A 88 5.04 -8.51 -0.23
N PHE A 89 4.83 -7.30 0.26
CA PHE A 89 5.81 -6.63 1.10
C PHE A 89 5.85 -7.39 2.42
N THR A 90 6.56 -8.52 2.44
CA THR A 90 6.98 -9.13 3.68
C THR A 90 8.00 -8.17 4.27
N SER A 91 7.58 -7.37 5.24
CA SER A 91 8.49 -6.81 6.21
C SER A 91 9.29 -7.99 6.77
N VAL A 92 10.53 -8.13 6.28
CA VAL A 92 11.52 -9.05 6.81
C VAL A 92 11.83 -8.55 8.21
N SER A 93 11.04 -8.99 9.19
CA SER A 93 11.48 -9.04 10.56
C SER A 93 12.55 -10.12 10.62
N ASN A 94 13.80 -9.74 10.32
CA ASN A 94 14.94 -10.60 10.57
C ASN A 94 14.97 -10.90 12.08
N PRO A 95 14.91 -12.17 12.50
CA PRO A 95 15.29 -12.51 13.86
C PRO A 95 16.82 -12.45 13.95
N GLU A 96 17.28 -11.70 14.95
CA GLU A 96 18.56 -11.89 15.64
C GLU A 96 19.86 -11.66 14.85
N LYS A 97 20.45 -10.48 15.05
CA LYS A 97 21.79 -10.40 15.67
C LYS A 97 21.81 -9.23 16.65
N PRO A 98 22.31 -9.41 17.89
CA PRO A 98 22.47 -8.29 18.81
C PRO A 98 23.54 -7.36 18.23
N VAL A 99 23.13 -6.14 17.87
CA VAL A 99 24.08 -5.06 17.61
C VAL A 99 24.54 -4.58 18.99
N ASP A 100 25.79 -4.83 19.33
CA ASP A 100 26.40 -4.30 20.55
C ASP A 100 26.48 -2.77 20.45
N PHE A 101 25.43 -2.10 20.90
CA PHE A 101 25.46 -0.66 21.13
C PHE A 101 26.30 -0.40 22.37
N ILE A 102 27.58 -0.10 22.17
CA ILE A 102 28.36 0.61 23.18
C ILE A 102 27.83 2.05 23.22
N SER A 103 26.74 2.28 23.94
CA SER A 103 26.20 3.61 24.18
C SER A 103 26.62 4.09 25.56
N LYS A 104 27.35 5.22 25.56
CA LYS A 104 27.89 5.90 26.74
C LYS A 104 26.79 6.14 27.78
N LYS A 105 27.15 5.91 29.05
CA LYS A 105 26.36 6.16 30.27
C LYS A 105 25.43 7.39 30.14
N GLY A 106 24.14 7.10 30.01
CA GLY A 106 23.04 8.04 30.22
C GLY A 106 21.84 7.23 30.69
N LEU A 107 21.47 7.39 31.96
CA LEU A 107 20.41 6.62 32.63
C LEU A 107 19.04 6.91 32.01
N ILE A 108 18.54 6.03 31.14
CA ILE A 108 17.13 6.01 30.75
C ILE A 108 16.47 4.88 31.53
N LYS A 109 15.67 5.22 32.56
CA LYS A 109 14.77 4.26 33.21
C LYS A 109 13.64 3.95 32.23
N VAL A 110 13.82 2.91 31.42
CA VAL A 110 12.75 2.38 30.58
C VAL A 110 11.85 1.52 31.47
N TYR A 111 10.58 1.89 31.57
CA TYR A 111 9.57 1.06 32.23
C TYR A 111 9.34 -0.20 31.39
N SER A 112 9.65 -1.36 31.97
CA SER A 112 9.45 -2.67 31.34
C SER A 112 8.16 -3.28 31.85
N ASN A 113 7.16 -3.39 30.97
CA ASN A 113 5.93 -4.13 31.24
C ASN A 113 6.11 -5.59 30.84
N ALA A 114 6.21 -6.49 31.82
CA ALA A 114 6.22 -7.95 31.61
C ALA A 114 4.80 -8.52 31.43
N TYR A 115 3.87 -7.72 30.91
CA TYR A 115 2.50 -8.18 30.69
C TYR A 115 2.49 -9.13 29.48
N HIS A 116 2.17 -10.39 29.74
CA HIS A 116 1.86 -11.38 28.72
C HIS A 116 0.35 -11.64 28.74
N PHE A 117 -0.32 -11.39 27.62
CA PHE A 117 -1.73 -11.71 27.43
C PHE A 117 -1.85 -13.24 27.40
N LEU A 118 -2.34 -13.84 28.49
CA LEU A 118 -2.65 -15.27 28.52
C LEU A 118 -3.99 -15.46 27.81
N TRP A 119 -3.94 -15.99 26.60
CA TRP A 119 -5.13 -16.36 25.84
C TRP A 119 -5.80 -17.57 26.48
N GLU A 120 -6.81 -17.32 27.33
CA GLU A 120 -7.75 -18.37 27.73
C GLU A 120 -8.92 -18.40 26.74
N ASN A 121 -9.17 -19.57 26.14
CA ASN A 121 -10.29 -19.84 25.24
C ASN A 121 -11.64 -19.90 25.97
N SER A 122 -11.89 -19.04 26.95
CA SER A 122 -13.26 -18.85 27.44
C SER A 122 -13.95 -17.85 26.52
N LEU A 123 -14.74 -18.38 25.59
CA LEU A 123 -15.75 -17.59 24.89
C LEU A 123 -16.65 -16.99 25.97
N PHE A 124 -16.51 -15.70 26.20
CA PHE A 124 -17.36 -14.95 27.10
C PHE A 124 -18.80 -15.06 26.60
N HIS A 125 -19.64 -15.80 27.33
CA HIS A 125 -21.07 -15.87 27.02
C HIS A 125 -21.82 -15.02 28.06
N PRO A 126 -22.72 -14.12 27.64
CA PRO A 126 -23.54 -13.37 28.58
C PRO A 126 -24.46 -14.32 29.37
N PRO A 127 -24.85 -13.95 30.60
CA PRO A 127 -25.78 -14.75 31.40
C PRO A 127 -27.11 -14.88 30.66
N ARG A 128 -27.64 -16.11 30.62
CA ARG A 128 -28.98 -16.37 30.09
C ARG A 128 -30.00 -16.02 31.18
N THR A 129 -30.87 -15.06 30.89
CA THR A 129 -32.10 -14.80 31.66
C THR A 129 -33.08 -15.93 31.54
#